data_AF-F9HJK1-F1
#
_entry.id   AF-F9HJK1-F1
#
_cell.length_a   1.000
_cell.length_b   1.000
_cell.length_c   1.000
_cell.angle_alpha   90.00
_cell.angle_beta   90.00
_cell.angle_gamma   90.00
#
_symmetry.space_group_name_H-M   'P 1'
#
loop_
_entity.id
_entity.type
_entity.pdbx_description
1 polymer ?
#
loop_
_entity_poly.entity_id
_entity_poly.type
_entity_poly.pdbx_seq_one_letter_code
_entity_poly.pdbx_strand_id
1 'polypeptide(L)'
;MVLMISSFILIALSTSVQASFEQIQSKIFFLEFEHFYQESQKLSTSSQGKLVLQISKQGISNGYAQLKIPKSVQLLEEEQIQFDKVGGNSSLSKIQFQTKEGRVTYQLYIGNGKFKKQQIKATILLEALLALGIFSIIASLLLHQISYSRRETLAILQKEEVLRVAQMALQTGQDQLQLNGIQVQVQRNKDQIRVFYQGEELIHVEKR
;
A
#
# COMPACT_ATOMS: atom_id res chain seq x y z
N MET A 1 31.97 20.90 19.88
CA MET A 1 31.25 19.73 19.34
C MET A 1 30.08 19.28 20.21
N VAL A 2 30.25 19.01 21.51
CA VAL A 2 29.13 18.61 22.40
C VAL A 2 27.98 19.61 22.41
N LEU A 3 28.27 20.91 22.52
CA LEU A 3 27.27 21.99 22.45
C LEU A 3 26.48 22.02 21.14
N MET A 4 27.12 21.68 20.02
CA MET A 4 26.45 21.62 18.72
C MET A 4 25.50 20.43 18.67
N ILE A 5 25.94 19.25 19.14
CA ILE A 5 25.14 18.03 19.19
C ILE A 5 23.96 18.22 20.15
N SER A 6 24.18 18.81 21.33
CA SER A 6 23.11 19.07 22.29
C SER A 6 22.09 20.07 21.76
N SER A 7 22.52 21.16 21.12
CA SER A 7 21.63 22.13 20.49
C SER A 7 20.82 21.51 19.34
N PHE A 8 21.46 20.66 18.53
CA PHE A 8 20.77 19.94 17.46
C PHE A 8 19.68 19.01 18.00
N ILE A 9 20.00 18.22 19.04
CA ILE A 9 19.03 17.32 19.70
C ILE A 9 17.87 18.12 20.31
N LEU A 10 18.16 19.25 20.97
CA LEU A 10 17.12 20.11 21.56
C LEU A 10 16.16 20.67 20.51
N ILE A 11 16.68 21.13 19.36
CA ILE A 11 15.86 21.64 18.25
C ILE A 11 15.03 20.50 17.63
N ALA A 12 15.64 19.33 17.40
CA ALA A 12 14.94 18.18 16.84
C ALA A 12 13.79 17.70 17.75
N LEU A 13 14.04 17.65 19.07
CA LEU A 13 13.01 17.31 20.05
C LEU A 13 11.91 18.39 20.13
N SER A 14 12.30 19.67 20.16
CA SER A 14 11.34 20.77 20.25
C SER A 14 10.41 20.82 19.02
N THR A 15 10.94 20.58 17.82
CA THR A 15 10.13 20.55 16.60
C THR A 15 9.19 19.34 16.59
N SER A 16 9.64 18.18 17.06
CA SER A 16 8.80 17.00 17.23
C SER A 16 7.65 17.22 18.22
N VAL A 17 7.94 17.77 19.42
CA VAL A 17 6.92 18.07 20.43
C VAL A 17 5.91 19.07 19.92
N GLN A 18 6.36 20.13 19.23
CA GLN A 18 5.47 21.13 18.63
C GLN A 18 4.55 20.50 17.58
N ALA A 19 5.08 19.62 16.73
CA ALA A 19 4.28 18.91 15.73
C ALA A 19 3.23 17.99 16.38
N SER A 20 3.60 17.25 17.43
CA SER A 20 2.66 16.43 18.19
C SER A 20 1.57 17.26 18.86
N PHE A 21 1.92 18.42 19.41
CA PHE A 21 0.96 19.33 20.03
C PHE A 21 -0.06 19.85 19.01
N GLU A 22 0.39 20.31 17.84
CA GLU A 22 -0.50 20.76 16.76
C GLU A 22 -1.44 19.65 16.26
N GLN A 23 -0.96 18.41 16.21
CA GLN A 23 -1.77 17.24 15.89
C GLN A 23 -2.86 17.01 16.95
N ILE A 24 -2.51 17.07 18.24
CA ILE A 24 -3.47 16.92 19.33
C ILE A 24 -4.51 18.05 19.30
N GLN A 25 -4.08 19.30 19.13
CA GLN A 25 -4.99 20.45 19.01
C GLN A 25 -5.98 20.28 17.86
N SER A 26 -5.52 19.79 16.70
CA SER A 26 -6.40 19.54 15.55
C SER A 26 -7.45 18.47 15.88
N LYS A 27 -7.05 17.39 16.56
CA LYS A 27 -7.98 16.32 16.99
C LYS A 27 -9.02 16.82 17.98
N ILE A 28 -8.59 17.58 18.98
CA ILE A 28 -9.49 18.20 19.97
C ILE A 28 -10.47 19.13 19.28
N PHE A 29 -9.99 20.02 18.41
CA PHE A 29 -10.85 20.92 17.64
C PHE A 29 -11.94 20.16 16.87
N PHE A 30 -11.62 19.04 16.23
CA PHE A 30 -12.62 18.27 15.50
C PHE A 30 -13.67 17.63 16.42
N LEU A 31 -13.28 17.16 17.61
CA LEU A 31 -14.24 16.67 18.62
C LEU A 31 -15.14 17.81 19.11
N GLU A 32 -14.55 18.97 19.40
CA GLU A 32 -15.28 20.18 19.81
C GLU A 32 -16.23 20.66 18.71
N PHE A 33 -15.81 20.63 17.45
CA PHE A 33 -16.66 20.97 16.31
C PHE A 33 -17.87 20.04 16.19
N GLU A 34 -17.65 18.71 16.29
CA GLU A 34 -18.72 17.72 16.26
C GLU A 34 -19.72 17.93 17.40
N HIS A 35 -19.21 18.20 18.61
CA HIS A 35 -20.04 18.52 19.77
C HIS A 35 -20.83 19.81 19.56
N PHE A 36 -20.16 20.89 19.13
CA PHE A 36 -20.75 22.19 18.90
C PHE A 36 -21.85 22.14 17.83
N TYR A 37 -21.67 21.33 16.79
CA TYR A 37 -22.69 21.07 15.78
C TYR A 37 -23.93 20.41 16.39
N GLN A 38 -23.74 19.32 17.16
CA GLN A 38 -24.84 18.61 17.80
C GLN A 38 -25.57 19.45 18.86
N GLU A 39 -24.84 20.26 19.63
CA GLU A 39 -25.43 21.22 20.56
C GLU A 39 -26.26 22.27 19.83
N SER A 40 -25.79 22.76 18.69
CA SER A 40 -26.53 23.72 17.87
C SER A 40 -27.86 23.15 17.35
N GLN A 41 -27.90 21.85 16.99
CA GLN A 41 -29.16 21.15 16.67
C GLN A 41 -30.09 21.01 17.88
N LYS A 42 -29.55 20.65 19.04
CA LYS A 42 -30.33 20.53 20.28
C LYS A 42 -30.89 21.88 20.72
N LEU A 43 -30.12 22.96 20.58
CA LEU A 43 -30.53 24.33 20.90
C LEU A 43 -31.67 24.79 20.00
N SER A 44 -31.63 24.52 18.68
CA SER A 44 -32.74 24.89 17.78
C SER A 44 -34.02 24.14 18.16
N THR A 45 -33.90 22.88 18.57
CA THR A 45 -35.03 22.06 19.03
C THR A 45 -35.59 22.53 20.38
N SER A 46 -34.72 22.79 21.35
CA SER A 46 -35.12 23.24 22.69
C SER A 46 -35.72 24.64 22.67
N SER A 47 -35.25 25.51 21.78
CA SER A 47 -35.79 26.87 21.62
C SER A 47 -36.99 26.95 20.67
N GLN A 48 -37.38 25.85 20.01
CA GLN A 48 -38.43 25.80 18.98
C GLN A 48 -38.19 26.84 17.85
N GLY A 49 -36.94 27.21 17.63
CA GLY A 49 -36.51 28.30 16.76
C GLY A 49 -35.57 27.82 15.66
N LYS A 50 -35.49 28.58 14.57
CA LYS A 50 -34.43 28.37 13.57
C LYS A 50 -33.11 28.85 14.16
N LEU A 51 -32.02 28.13 13.87
CA LEU A 51 -30.67 28.50 14.29
C LEU A 51 -29.74 28.49 13.08
N VAL A 52 -28.84 29.47 13.01
CA VAL A 52 -27.80 29.52 11.97
C VAL A 52 -26.44 29.25 12.59
N LEU A 53 -25.78 28.20 12.11
CA LEU A 53 -24.39 27.91 12.42
C LEU A 53 -23.51 28.54 11.35
N GLN A 54 -22.80 29.60 11.72
CA GLN A 54 -21.87 30.31 10.86
C GLN A 54 -20.49 29.69 10.98
N ILE A 55 -19.89 29.31 9.86
CA ILE A 55 -18.57 28.70 9.78
C ILE A 55 -17.71 29.60 8.91
N SER A 56 -16.80 30.36 9.54
CA SER A 56 -15.94 31.30 8.84
C SER A 56 -14.47 31.12 9.26
N LYS A 57 -13.56 31.80 8.56
CA LYS A 57 -12.13 31.75 8.89
C LYS A 57 -11.80 32.35 10.27
N GLN A 58 -12.68 33.20 10.80
CA GLN A 58 -12.53 33.82 12.12
C GLN A 58 -13.03 32.93 13.28
N GLY A 59 -13.81 31.89 12.97
CA GLY A 59 -14.35 30.96 13.95
C GLY A 59 -15.69 30.39 13.54
N ILE A 60 -16.24 29.54 14.40
CA ILE A 60 -17.53 28.91 14.21
C ILE A 60 -18.47 29.41 15.29
N SER A 61 -19.67 29.89 14.93
CA SER A 61 -20.61 30.49 15.88
C SER A 61 -22.03 30.03 15.61
N ASN A 62 -22.79 29.81 16.67
CA ASN A 62 -24.23 29.52 16.60
C ASN A 62 -25.08 30.67 17.14
N GLY A 63 -24.47 31.86 17.33
CA GLY A 63 -25.10 33.04 17.92
C GLY A 63 -25.11 33.07 19.46
N TYR A 64 -24.95 31.92 20.12
CA TYR A 64 -24.91 31.79 21.58
C TYR A 64 -23.49 31.56 22.11
N ALA A 65 -22.69 30.82 21.36
CA ALA A 65 -21.32 30.47 21.69
C ALA A 65 -20.43 30.51 20.44
N GLN A 66 -19.12 30.47 20.66
CA GLN A 66 -18.13 30.49 19.58
C GLN A 66 -17.07 29.42 19.81
N LEU A 67 -16.75 28.68 18.75
CA LEU A 67 -15.64 27.74 18.67
C LEU A 67 -14.50 28.37 17.86
N LYS A 68 -13.31 28.41 18.46
CA LYS A 68 -12.10 28.94 17.81
C LYS A 68 -11.45 27.88 16.94
N ILE A 69 -10.96 28.29 15.77
CA ILE A 69 -10.19 27.41 14.88
C ILE A 69 -8.69 27.56 15.23
N PRO A 70 -7.99 26.47 15.61
CA PRO A 70 -6.56 26.53 15.93
C PRO A 70 -5.72 26.74 14.66
N LYS A 71 -4.50 27.28 14.81
CA LYS A 71 -3.59 27.56 13.68
C LYS A 71 -3.21 26.33 12.85
N SER A 72 -3.30 25.13 13.43
CA SER A 72 -3.03 23.86 12.77
C SER A 72 -4.15 23.40 11.81
N VAL A 73 -5.29 24.10 11.81
CA VAL A 73 -6.48 23.81 11.01
C VAL A 73 -6.84 25.02 10.17
N GLN A 74 -7.09 24.81 8.88
CA GLN A 74 -7.52 25.85 7.95
C GLN A 74 -8.88 25.49 7.37
N LEU A 75 -9.85 26.40 7.47
CA LEU A 75 -11.13 26.26 6.80
C LEU A 75 -10.95 26.55 5.30
N LEU A 76 -11.43 25.65 4.43
CA LEU A 76 -11.30 25.80 2.98
C LEU A 76 -12.37 26.74 2.40
N GLU A 77 -13.62 26.58 2.84
CA GLU A 77 -14.76 27.37 2.36
C GLU A 77 -15.62 27.80 3.56
N GLU A 78 -16.08 29.05 3.53
CA GLU A 78 -17.01 29.57 4.53
C GLU A 78 -18.44 29.14 4.18
N GLU A 79 -19.21 28.75 5.18
CA GLU A 79 -20.56 28.22 4.97
C GLU A 79 -21.47 28.61 6.13
N GLN A 80 -22.77 28.62 5.88
CA GLN A 80 -23.79 28.73 6.92
C GLN A 80 -24.71 27.53 6.84
N ILE A 81 -24.96 26.91 7.99
CA ILE A 81 -25.91 25.81 8.12
C ILE A 81 -27.13 26.30 8.85
N GLN A 82 -28.30 26.09 8.23
CA GLN A 82 -29.58 26.47 8.81
C GLN A 82 -30.24 25.24 9.43
N PHE A 83 -30.38 25.29 10.75
CA PHE A 83 -31.18 24.33 11.51
C PHE A 83 -32.63 24.80 11.60
N ASP A 84 -33.54 23.91 11.29
CA ASP A 84 -34.97 24.12 11.54
C ASP A 84 -35.32 23.90 13.02
N LYS A 85 -36.61 24.06 13.33
CA LYS A 85 -37.16 23.95 14.70
C LYS A 85 -37.08 22.54 15.30
N VAL A 86 -36.80 21.52 14.48
CA VAL A 86 -36.65 20.12 14.92
C VAL A 86 -35.18 19.67 14.87
N GLY A 87 -34.24 20.62 14.73
CA GLY A 87 -32.80 20.32 14.66
C GLY A 87 -32.34 19.83 13.30
N GLY A 88 -33.21 19.86 12.29
CA GLY A 88 -32.93 19.36 10.97
C GLY A 88 -32.13 20.34 10.12
N ASN A 89 -31.26 19.81 9.26
CA ASN A 89 -30.50 20.59 8.30
C ASN A 89 -31.28 20.72 6.98
N SER A 90 -31.37 21.95 6.47
CA SER A 90 -32.13 22.30 5.26
C SER A 90 -31.37 22.08 3.95
N SER A 91 -30.05 21.85 3.97
CA SER A 91 -29.22 21.68 2.77
C SER A 91 -28.21 20.55 2.88
N LEU A 92 -27.88 19.92 1.74
CA LEU A 92 -26.71 19.05 1.67
C LEU A 92 -25.48 19.96 1.65
N SER A 93 -24.67 19.88 2.70
CA SER A 93 -23.54 20.78 2.91
C SER A 93 -22.25 19.99 3.08
N LYS A 94 -21.12 20.62 2.76
CA LYS A 94 -19.78 20.01 2.92
C LYS A 94 -18.83 21.02 3.54
N ILE A 95 -18.45 20.75 4.78
CA ILE A 95 -17.46 21.57 5.47
C ILE A 95 -16.11 20.88 5.33
N GLN A 96 -15.12 21.61 4.81
CA GLN A 96 -13.80 21.05 4.58
C GLN A 96 -12.73 21.85 5.32
N PHE A 97 -11.89 21.11 6.03
CA PHE A 97 -10.75 21.62 6.77
C PHE A 97 -9.46 21.01 6.22
N GLN A 98 -8.42 21.82 6.08
CA GLN A 98 -7.08 21.38 5.75
C GLN A 98 -6.21 21.40 7.01
N THR A 99 -5.44 20.34 7.22
CA THR A 99 -4.45 20.21 8.29
C THR A 99 -3.11 19.77 7.68
N LYS A 100 -2.04 19.72 8.49
CA LYS A 100 -0.77 19.11 8.08
C LYS A 100 -0.91 17.61 7.75
N GLU A 101 -1.82 16.91 8.42
CA GLU A 101 -2.05 15.48 8.18
C GLU A 101 -2.82 15.21 6.89
N GLY A 102 -3.58 16.20 6.41
CA GLY A 102 -4.43 16.06 5.25
C GLY A 102 -5.76 16.80 5.40
N ARG A 103 -6.73 16.44 4.55
CA ARG A 103 -8.04 17.09 4.47
C ARG A 103 -9.07 16.32 5.28
N VAL A 104 -9.80 17.03 6.14
CA VAL A 104 -10.97 16.51 6.86
C VAL A 104 -12.22 17.12 6.22
N THR A 105 -13.19 16.27 5.88
CA THR A 105 -14.46 16.67 5.27
C THR A 105 -15.61 16.15 6.11
N TYR A 106 -16.51 17.05 6.49
CA TYR A 106 -17.82 16.73 7.05
C TYR A 106 -18.86 16.86 5.96
N GLN A 107 -19.49 15.75 5.58
CA GLN A 107 -20.64 15.76 4.69
C GLN A 107 -21.91 15.71 5.53
N LEU A 108 -22.74 16.74 5.43
CA LEU A 108 -23.96 16.91 6.21
C LEU A 108 -25.17 16.52 5.37
N TYR A 109 -25.99 15.63 5.90
CA TYR A 109 -27.18 15.13 5.20
C TYR A 109 -28.40 15.97 5.53
N ILE A 110 -29.26 16.14 4.52
CA ILE A 110 -30.55 16.83 4.63
C ILE A 110 -31.46 16.04 5.59
N GLY A 111 -32.33 16.75 6.30
CA GLY A 111 -33.29 16.15 7.23
C GLY A 111 -32.71 16.14 8.62
N ASN A 112 -32.46 14.98 9.22
CA ASN A 112 -32.02 14.87 10.63
C ASN A 112 -30.63 15.48 10.95
N GLY A 113 -29.95 16.08 9.96
CA GLY A 113 -28.68 16.75 10.15
C GLY A 113 -27.54 15.82 10.56
N LYS A 114 -27.65 14.50 10.33
CA LYS A 114 -26.51 13.61 10.53
C LYS A 114 -25.37 14.03 9.62
N PHE A 115 -24.14 13.85 10.11
CA PHE A 115 -22.94 14.07 9.31
C PHE A 115 -22.11 12.80 9.18
N LYS A 116 -21.33 12.74 8.11
CA LYS A 116 -20.26 11.75 7.90
C LYS A 116 -18.93 12.47 7.83
N LYS A 117 -18.01 12.12 8.73
CA LYS A 117 -16.62 12.59 8.73
C LYS A 117 -15.75 11.70 7.85
N GLN A 118 -14.91 12.31 7.02
CA GLN A 118 -13.92 11.64 6.18
C GLN A 118 -12.59 12.37 6.31
N GLN A 119 -11.49 11.63 6.42
CA GLN A 119 -10.14 12.20 6.47
C GLN A 119 -9.27 11.57 5.39
N ILE A 120 -8.76 12.40 4.48
CA ILE A 120 -7.81 12.00 3.43
C ILE A 120 -6.44 12.48 3.87
N LYS A 121 -5.54 11.55 4.21
CA LYS A 121 -4.18 11.89 4.62
C LYS A 121 -3.35 12.38 3.43
N ALA A 122 -2.48 13.35 3.66
CA ALA A 122 -1.54 13.85 2.65
C ALA A 122 -0.48 12.80 2.25
N THR A 123 -0.23 11.81 3.11
CA THR A 123 0.81 10.78 2.93
C THR A 123 0.38 9.57 2.11
N ILE A 124 -0.92 9.44 1.77
CA ILE A 124 -1.46 8.23 1.10
C ILE A 124 -0.69 7.89 -0.17
N LEU A 125 -0.36 8.89 -0.99
CA LEU A 125 0.34 8.67 -2.25
C LEU A 125 1.76 8.13 -2.02
N LEU A 126 2.49 8.71 -1.05
CA LEU A 126 3.85 8.28 -0.74
C LEU A 126 3.87 6.86 -0.14
N GLU A 127 2.95 6.58 0.78
CA GLU A 127 2.80 5.25 1.39
C GLU A 127 2.49 4.18 0.32
N ALA A 128 1.57 4.48 -0.61
CA ALA A 128 1.24 3.58 -1.71
C ALA A 128 2.42 3.38 -2.68
N LEU A 129 3.19 4.43 -2.96
CA LEU A 129 4.37 4.34 -3.83
C LEU A 129 5.46 3.47 -3.20
N LEU A 130 5.72 3.63 -1.91
CA LEU A 130 6.67 2.80 -1.17
C LEU A 130 6.23 1.34 -1.17
N ALA A 131 4.95 1.08 -0.88
CA ALA A 131 4.39 -0.28 -0.90
C ALA A 131 4.51 -0.92 -2.29
N LEU A 132 4.22 -0.16 -3.36
CA LEU A 132 4.37 -0.63 -4.73
C LEU A 132 5.82 -0.97 -5.06
N GLY A 133 6.77 -0.11 -4.71
CA GLY A 133 8.19 -0.37 -4.94
C GLY A 133 8.67 -1.64 -4.26
N ILE A 134 8.31 -1.85 -3.00
CA ILE A 134 8.62 -3.08 -2.26
C ILE A 134 7.98 -4.29 -2.93
N PHE A 135 6.70 -4.20 -3.30
CA PHE A 135 5.99 -5.28 -3.97
C PHE A 135 6.62 -5.64 -5.31
N SER A 136 6.99 -4.66 -6.13
CA SER A 136 7.67 -4.88 -7.41
C SER A 136 9.00 -5.59 -7.23
N ILE A 137 9.80 -5.22 -6.22
CA ILE A 137 11.07 -5.90 -5.92
C ILE A 137 10.82 -7.37 -5.57
N ILE A 138 9.85 -7.64 -4.67
CA ILE A 138 9.51 -9.01 -4.28
C ILE A 138 9.02 -9.82 -5.48
N ALA A 139 8.12 -9.25 -6.29
CA ALA A 139 7.61 -9.90 -7.51
C ALA A 139 8.73 -10.20 -8.51
N SER A 140 9.66 -9.26 -8.72
CA SER A 140 10.81 -9.47 -9.60
C SER A 140 11.73 -10.59 -9.10
N LEU A 141 11.99 -10.65 -7.79
CA LEU A 141 12.80 -11.71 -7.20
C LEU A 141 12.13 -13.09 -7.36
N LEU A 142 10.82 -13.18 -7.10
CA LEU A 142 10.06 -14.41 -7.29
C LEU A 142 10.04 -14.85 -8.76
N LEU A 143 9.78 -13.92 -9.69
CA LEU A 143 9.80 -14.21 -11.12
C LEU A 143 11.18 -14.67 -11.59
N HIS A 144 12.25 -14.09 -11.05
CA HIS A 144 13.61 -14.50 -11.35
C HIS A 144 13.89 -15.93 -10.84
N GLN A 145 13.55 -16.23 -9.59
CA GLN A 145 13.71 -17.57 -9.00
C GLN A 145 12.93 -18.64 -9.77
N ILE A 146 11.67 -18.35 -10.11
CA ILE A 146 10.83 -19.29 -10.88
C ILE A 146 11.42 -19.53 -12.27
N SER A 147 11.90 -18.47 -12.94
CA SER A 147 12.48 -18.59 -14.27
C SER A 147 13.80 -19.36 -14.25
N TYR A 148 14.63 -19.12 -13.24
CA TYR A 148 15.86 -19.86 -13.01
C TYR A 148 15.58 -21.33 -12.74
N SER A 149 14.69 -21.63 -11.79
CA SER A 149 14.28 -22.99 -11.43
C SER A 149 13.73 -23.76 -12.63
N ARG A 150 12.89 -23.14 -13.47
CA ARG A 150 12.38 -23.77 -14.70
C ARG A 150 13.49 -24.16 -15.67
N ARG A 151 14.49 -23.28 -15.86
CA ARG A 151 15.63 -23.58 -16.75
C ARG A 151 16.43 -24.77 -16.23
N GLU A 152 16.64 -24.84 -14.93
CA GLU A 152 17.33 -25.96 -14.28
C GLU A 152 16.54 -27.27 -14.42
N THR A 153 15.23 -27.27 -14.15
CA THR A 153 14.37 -28.44 -14.37
C THR A 153 14.43 -28.93 -15.81
N LEU A 154 14.36 -28.02 -16.80
CA LEU A 154 14.45 -28.40 -18.21
C LEU A 154 15.82 -28.99 -18.58
N ALA A 155 16.91 -28.43 -18.05
CA ALA A 155 18.24 -28.97 -18.26
C ALA A 155 18.40 -30.37 -17.65
N ILE A 156 17.84 -30.59 -16.45
CA ILE A 156 17.82 -31.91 -15.80
C ILE A 156 17.01 -32.90 -16.64
N LEU A 157 15.80 -32.55 -17.06
CA LEU A 157 14.95 -33.41 -17.88
C LEU A 157 15.61 -33.78 -19.21
N GLN A 158 16.27 -32.83 -19.88
CA GLN A 158 17.01 -33.10 -21.11
C GLN A 158 18.14 -34.10 -20.86
N LYS A 159 18.89 -33.96 -19.76
CA LYS A 159 19.95 -34.90 -19.40
C LYS A 159 19.40 -36.31 -19.11
N GLU A 160 18.29 -36.41 -18.40
CA GLU A 160 17.61 -37.69 -18.16
C GLU A 160 17.16 -38.34 -19.47
N GLU A 161 16.60 -37.58 -20.40
CA GLU A 161 16.15 -38.09 -21.70
C GLU A 161 17.33 -38.62 -22.53
N VAL A 162 18.45 -37.90 -22.57
CA VAL A 162 19.68 -38.34 -23.23
C VAL A 162 20.18 -39.67 -22.65
N LEU A 163 20.17 -39.82 -21.32
CA LEU A 163 20.57 -41.07 -20.66
C LEU A 163 19.60 -42.21 -20.98
N ARG A 164 18.29 -41.95 -21.06
CA ARG A 164 17.30 -42.98 -21.45
C ARG A 164 17.51 -43.46 -22.89
N VAL A 165 17.76 -42.54 -23.83
CA VAL A 165 18.07 -42.92 -25.23
C VAL A 165 19.37 -43.71 -25.30
N ALA A 166 20.41 -43.31 -24.57
CA ALA A 166 21.66 -44.06 -24.46
C ALA A 166 21.44 -45.48 -23.92
N GLN A 167 20.65 -45.63 -22.84
CA GLN A 167 20.32 -46.94 -22.28
C GLN A 167 19.54 -47.79 -23.29
N MET A 168 18.57 -47.22 -24.01
CA MET A 168 17.84 -47.93 -25.06
C MET A 168 18.78 -48.41 -26.18
N ALA A 169 19.68 -47.55 -26.68
CA ALA A 169 20.65 -47.90 -27.72
C ALA A 169 21.58 -49.06 -27.28
N LEU A 170 21.99 -49.05 -26.01
CA LEU A 170 22.79 -50.14 -25.43
C LEU A 170 21.99 -51.44 -25.37
N GLN A 171 20.74 -51.39 -24.88
CA GLN A 171 19.86 -52.55 -24.72
C GLN A 171 19.43 -53.16 -26.06
N THR A 172 19.13 -52.35 -27.07
CA THR A 172 18.73 -52.81 -28.41
C THR A 172 19.91 -53.24 -29.28
N GLY A 173 21.15 -53.05 -28.81
CA GLY A 173 22.36 -53.39 -29.55
C GLY A 173 22.65 -52.46 -30.73
N GLN A 174 22.00 -51.29 -30.82
CA GLN A 174 22.20 -50.34 -31.92
C GLN A 174 23.49 -49.53 -31.70
N ASP A 175 24.30 -49.37 -32.76
CA ASP A 175 25.49 -48.51 -32.74
C ASP A 175 25.13 -47.02 -32.86
N GLN A 176 23.93 -46.72 -33.32
CA GLN A 176 23.38 -45.36 -33.38
C GLN A 176 21.87 -45.41 -33.17
N LEU A 177 21.35 -44.54 -32.30
CA LEU A 177 19.91 -44.38 -32.06
C LEU A 177 19.55 -42.89 -32.03
N GLN A 178 18.46 -42.54 -32.70
CA GLN A 178 17.87 -41.21 -32.67
C GLN A 178 16.42 -41.29 -32.20
N LEU A 179 16.07 -40.55 -31.16
CA LEU A 179 14.71 -40.47 -30.62
C LEU A 179 14.44 -39.06 -30.08
N ASN A 180 13.27 -38.49 -30.38
CA ASN A 180 12.88 -37.13 -29.94
C ASN A 180 13.92 -36.03 -30.24
N GLY A 181 14.67 -36.17 -31.34
CA GLY A 181 15.74 -35.23 -31.73
C GLY A 181 17.07 -35.42 -30.98
N ILE A 182 17.14 -36.33 -30.01
CA ILE A 182 18.38 -36.76 -29.37
C ILE A 182 19.02 -37.86 -30.20
N GLN A 183 20.28 -37.69 -30.59
CA GLN A 183 21.06 -38.69 -31.32
C GLN A 183 22.22 -39.15 -30.44
N VAL A 184 22.28 -40.45 -30.19
CA VAL A 184 23.33 -41.11 -29.42
C VAL A 184 24.09 -42.08 -30.31
N GLN A 185 25.41 -42.12 -30.14
CA GLN A 185 26.31 -43.05 -30.83
C GLN A 185 26.98 -43.97 -29.82
N VAL A 186 26.99 -45.27 -30.09
CA VAL A 186 27.60 -46.30 -29.26
C VAL A 186 28.77 -46.90 -30.03
N GLN A 187 29.96 -46.84 -29.44
CA GLN A 187 31.17 -47.48 -29.97
C GLN A 187 31.48 -48.71 -29.12
N ARG A 188 31.46 -49.89 -29.75
CA ARG A 188 31.72 -51.17 -29.08
C ARG A 188 33.05 -51.75 -29.59
N ASN A 189 34.03 -51.85 -28.70
CA ASN A 189 35.28 -52.58 -28.94
C ASN A 189 35.27 -53.91 -28.17
N LYS A 190 36.30 -54.74 -28.37
CA LYS A 190 36.45 -56.03 -27.67
C LYS A 190 36.49 -55.86 -26.15
N ASP A 191 37.07 -54.76 -25.67
CA ASP A 191 37.35 -54.54 -24.25
C ASP A 191 36.51 -53.43 -23.60
N GLN A 192 35.75 -52.66 -24.39
CA GLN A 192 35.01 -51.49 -23.87
C GLN A 192 33.75 -51.15 -24.68
N ILE A 193 32.81 -50.47 -24.03
CA ILE A 193 31.65 -49.81 -24.65
C ILE A 193 31.69 -48.32 -24.26
N ARG A 194 31.61 -47.44 -25.25
CA ARG A 194 31.55 -45.98 -25.06
C ARG A 194 30.31 -45.41 -25.72
N VAL A 195 29.65 -44.48 -25.05
CA VAL A 195 28.44 -43.82 -25.56
C VAL A 195 28.70 -42.33 -25.67
N PHE A 196 28.35 -41.74 -26.82
CA PHE A 196 28.58 -40.34 -27.14
C PHE A 196 27.27 -39.60 -27.46
N TYR A 197 27.17 -38.35 -27.02
CA TYR A 197 26.12 -37.41 -27.40
C TYR A 197 26.75 -36.06 -27.72
N GLN A 198 26.39 -35.51 -28.89
CA GLN A 198 26.97 -34.25 -29.39
C GLN A 198 28.51 -34.21 -29.41
N GLY A 199 29.15 -35.38 -29.57
CA GLY A 199 30.61 -35.51 -29.59
C GLY A 199 31.26 -35.64 -28.22
N GLU A 200 30.51 -35.53 -27.11
CA GLU A 200 31.01 -35.74 -25.75
C GLU A 200 30.74 -37.18 -25.27
N GLU A 201 31.70 -37.77 -24.55
CA GLU A 201 31.57 -39.11 -23.96
C GLU A 201 30.64 -39.05 -22.73
N LEU A 202 29.50 -39.75 -22.81
CA LEU A 202 28.48 -39.82 -21.75
C LEU A 202 28.67 -41.01 -20.81
N ILE A 203 29.03 -42.17 -21.36
CA ILE A 203 29.13 -43.44 -20.62
C ILE A 203 30.37 -44.19 -21.10
N HIS A 204 31.13 -44.71 -20.14
CA HIS A 204 32.28 -45.56 -20.35
C HIS A 204 32.13 -46.86 -19.55
N VAL A 205 32.25 -48.02 -20.20
CA VAL A 205 32.20 -49.33 -19.54
C VAL A 205 33.30 -50.24 -20.08
N GLU A 206 34.14 -50.76 -19.20
CA GLU A 206 35.11 -51.81 -19.53
C GLU A 206 34.45 -53.20 -19.45
N LYS A 207 34.66 -54.03 -20.47
CA LYS A 207 34.18 -55.41 -20.51
C LYS A 207 35.15 -56.29 -19.72
N ARG A 208 34.67 -56.93 -18.65
CA ARG A 208 35.40 -57.95 -17.89
C ARG A 208 35.23 -59.32 -18.51
#